data_AF-A0A7X6HL59-F1
#
_entry.id   AF-A0A7X6HL59-F1
#
_cell.length_a   1.000
_cell.length_b   1.000
_cell.length_c   1.000
_cell.angle_alpha   90.00
_cell.angle_beta   90.00
_cell.angle_gamma   90.00
#
_symmetry.space_group_name_H-M   'P 1'
#
loop_
_entity.id
_entity.type
_entity.pdbx_description
1 polymer ?
#
loop_
_entity_poly.entity_id
_entity_poly.type
_entity_poly.pdbx_seq_one_letter_code
_entity_poly.pdbx_strand_id
1 'polypeptide(L)'
;MFEQPIASIHRDLQYKLVHWESPEQTDFTQPISFTLAISLPKFGGGLNIWEVHSQETLELPGSEIKQLIKSRAKRFYPYQVGQLIIHSGHTIHQAAPGKNLQPDDERITLQGHGIFSQGSWRLYW
;
A
#
# COMPACT_ATOMS: atom_id res chain seq x y z
N MET A 1 11.40 -5.00 17.41
CA MET A 1 9.99 -5.39 17.15
C MET A 1 9.31 -4.16 16.54
N PHE A 2 8.69 -4.25 15.36
CA PHE A 2 8.09 -3.17 14.52
C PHE A 2 8.91 -1.90 14.14
N GLU A 3 10.02 -1.61 14.79
CA GLU A 3 10.92 -0.49 14.42
C GLU A 3 11.84 -0.80 13.23
N GLN A 4 11.98 -2.09 12.91
CA GLN A 4 12.58 -2.55 11.66
C GLN A 4 11.47 -2.78 10.62
N PRO A 5 11.75 -2.67 9.32
CA PRO A 5 10.73 -2.89 8.29
C PRO A 5 10.26 -4.36 8.30
N ILE A 6 9.09 -4.60 8.86
CA ILE A 6 8.43 -5.91 8.84
C ILE A 6 7.60 -6.09 7.56
N ALA A 7 6.97 -5.01 7.08
CA ALA A 7 6.29 -5.01 5.80
C ALA A 7 7.30 -4.97 4.65
N SER A 8 7.08 -5.78 3.62
CA SER A 8 7.86 -5.70 2.38
C SER A 8 7.56 -4.40 1.64
N ILE A 9 8.52 -3.91 0.85
CA ILE A 9 8.25 -2.87 -0.15
C ILE A 9 7.59 -3.58 -1.34
N HIS A 10 6.37 -3.18 -1.70
CA HIS A 10 5.56 -3.89 -2.69
C HIS A 10 4.58 -2.97 -3.42
N ARG A 11 3.81 -3.59 -4.31
CA ARG A 11 2.57 -3.08 -4.90
C ARG A 11 1.48 -4.11 -4.64
N ASP A 12 0.24 -3.66 -4.63
CA ASP A 12 -0.91 -4.53 -4.44
C ASP A 12 -1.36 -5.10 -5.78
N LEU A 13 -1.04 -6.38 -5.98
CA LEU A 13 -1.38 -7.14 -7.18
C LEU A 13 -2.32 -8.32 -6.87
N GLN A 14 -2.85 -8.39 -5.64
CA GLN A 14 -3.71 -9.48 -5.17
C GLN A 14 -4.98 -9.64 -6.03
N TYR A 15 -5.47 -8.57 -6.67
CA TYR A 15 -6.60 -8.65 -7.61
C TYR A 15 -6.38 -9.65 -8.76
N LYS A 16 -5.12 -9.96 -9.11
CA LYS A 16 -4.78 -10.98 -10.12
C LYS A 16 -5.15 -12.40 -9.69
N LEU A 17 -5.37 -12.61 -8.40
CA LEU A 17 -5.76 -13.89 -7.80
C LEU A 17 -7.27 -13.98 -7.57
N VAL A 18 -8.00 -12.87 -7.72
CA VAL A 18 -9.45 -12.80 -7.55
C VAL A 18 -10.12 -13.23 -8.85
N HIS A 19 -11.15 -14.07 -8.77
CA HIS A 19 -12.02 -14.36 -9.90
C HIS A 19 -13.01 -13.22 -10.11
N TRP A 20 -12.92 -12.55 -11.26
CA TRP A 20 -13.81 -11.45 -11.63
C TRP A 20 -14.87 -11.97 -12.59
N GLU A 21 -16.14 -11.80 -12.25
CA GLU A 21 -17.28 -12.29 -13.08
C GLU A 21 -17.33 -11.62 -14.46
N SER A 22 -16.86 -10.37 -14.57
CA SER A 22 -16.86 -9.59 -15.82
C SER A 22 -15.53 -8.86 -16.02
N PRO A 23 -14.43 -9.58 -16.35
CA PRO A 23 -13.09 -8.99 -16.48
C PRO A 23 -13.03 -7.89 -17.54
N GLU A 24 -13.83 -7.99 -18.61
CA GLU A 24 -13.92 -7.01 -19.70
C GLU A 24 -14.56 -5.68 -19.28
N GLN A 25 -15.29 -5.69 -18.16
CA GLN A 25 -15.91 -4.50 -17.55
C GLN A 25 -15.18 -4.06 -16.26
N THR A 26 -13.95 -4.55 -16.06
CA THR A 26 -13.16 -4.34 -14.85
C THR A 26 -11.91 -3.53 -15.14
N ASP A 27 -11.73 -2.39 -14.45
CA ASP A 27 -10.55 -1.54 -14.60
C ASP A 27 -9.40 -2.01 -13.69
N PHE A 28 -8.52 -2.84 -14.24
CA PHE A 28 -7.31 -3.31 -13.57
C PHE A 28 -6.16 -2.30 -13.58
N THR A 29 -6.32 -1.14 -14.22
CA THR A 29 -5.27 -0.12 -14.34
C THR A 29 -5.21 0.83 -13.15
N GLN A 30 -6.30 0.91 -12.38
CA GLN A 30 -6.43 1.82 -11.24
C GLN A 30 -6.93 1.10 -9.98
N PRO A 31 -6.22 0.06 -9.49
CA PRO A 31 -6.52 -0.49 -8.18
C PRO A 31 -6.35 0.58 -7.10
N ILE A 32 -7.21 0.54 -6.10
CA ILE A 32 -7.07 1.34 -4.88
C ILE A 32 -6.69 0.44 -3.72
N SER A 33 -5.89 1.00 -2.83
CA SER A 33 -5.56 0.42 -1.52
C SER A 33 -6.01 1.42 -0.47
N PHE A 34 -6.76 0.94 0.52
CA PHE A 34 -7.28 1.79 1.58
C PHE A 34 -6.80 1.32 2.96
N THR A 35 -6.61 2.27 3.86
CA THR A 35 -6.21 2.02 5.24
C THR A 35 -6.88 3.01 6.16
N LEU A 36 -7.71 2.53 7.06
CA LEU A 36 -8.28 3.28 8.18
C LEU A 36 -7.43 3.03 9.42
N ALA A 37 -6.87 4.10 9.98
CA ALA A 37 -6.15 4.01 11.26
C ALA A 37 -7.13 3.96 12.43
N ILE A 38 -7.13 2.84 13.16
CA ILE A 38 -7.99 2.63 14.35
C ILE A 38 -7.22 2.99 15.62
N SER A 39 -5.96 2.55 15.70
CA SER A 39 -5.04 2.90 16.78
C SER A 39 -3.62 2.97 16.23
N LEU A 40 -2.80 3.89 16.76
CA LEU A 40 -1.43 4.12 16.32
C LEU A 40 -0.50 4.19 17.54
N PRO A 41 0.79 3.86 17.36
CA PRO A 41 1.79 4.08 18.39
C PRO A 41 1.83 5.54 18.84
N LYS A 42 2.32 5.81 20.05
CA LYS A 42 2.46 7.17 20.62
C LYS A 42 3.22 8.13 19.71
N PHE A 43 4.23 7.63 19.00
CA PHE A 43 5.03 8.40 18.04
C PHE A 43 4.50 8.32 16.59
N GLY A 44 3.27 7.83 16.44
CA GLY A 44 2.54 7.72 15.19
C GLY A 44 2.89 6.48 14.37
N GLY A 45 2.31 6.46 13.17
CA GLY A 45 2.56 5.47 12.15
C GLY A 45 2.17 6.04 10.80
N GLY A 46 2.42 5.30 9.72
CA GLY A 46 2.11 5.81 8.39
C GLY A 46 2.46 4.86 7.28
N LEU A 47 2.64 5.46 6.10
CA LEU A 47 2.98 4.79 4.86
C LEU A 47 4.24 5.43 4.28
N ASN A 48 5.20 4.61 3.86
CA ASN A 48 6.27 5.04 2.98
C ASN A 48 5.83 4.81 1.54
N ILE A 49 5.99 5.81 0.68
CA ILE A 49 5.71 5.75 -0.75
C ILE A 49 6.99 6.09 -1.53
N TRP A 50 7.19 5.36 -2.63
CA TRP A 50 8.16 5.69 -3.67
C TRP A 50 7.39 5.97 -4.96
N GLU A 51 7.60 7.15 -5.54
CA GLU A 51 7.00 7.58 -6.80
C GLU A 51 7.65 6.80 -7.96
N VAL A 52 7.30 5.52 -8.06
CA VAL A 52 7.70 4.59 -9.12
C VAL A 52 6.43 4.03 -9.73
N HIS A 53 6.10 4.52 -10.92
CA HIS A 53 4.91 4.11 -11.65
C HIS A 53 5.06 2.68 -12.19
N SER A 54 3.93 2.00 -12.39
CA SER A 54 3.94 0.63 -12.93
C SER A 54 4.57 0.58 -14.32
N GLN A 55 4.34 1.59 -15.16
CA GLN A 55 4.91 1.68 -16.50
C GLN A 55 6.45 1.68 -16.51
N GLU A 56 7.10 2.29 -15.49
CA GLU A 56 8.56 2.36 -15.40
C GLU A 56 9.21 1.00 -15.13
N THR A 57 8.41 0.01 -14.72
CA THR A 57 8.91 -1.30 -14.26
C THR A 57 8.37 -2.48 -15.06
N LEU A 58 7.48 -2.26 -16.04
CA LEU A 58 6.78 -3.32 -16.78
C LEU A 58 7.75 -4.33 -17.40
N GLU A 59 8.88 -3.84 -17.91
CA GLU A 59 9.87 -4.65 -18.65
C GLU A 59 11.20 -4.80 -17.90
N LEU A 60 11.29 -4.27 -16.68
CA LEU A 60 12.53 -4.32 -15.90
C LEU A 60 12.65 -5.64 -15.12
N PRO A 61 13.84 -6.27 -15.09
CA PRO A 61 14.07 -7.39 -14.21
C PRO A 61 14.01 -6.93 -12.73
N GLY A 62 13.69 -7.86 -11.83
CA GLY A 62 13.49 -7.55 -10.41
C GLY A 62 14.69 -6.88 -9.71
N SER A 63 15.92 -7.13 -10.18
CA SER A 63 17.13 -6.45 -9.68
C SER A 63 17.14 -4.96 -10.02
N GLU A 64 16.75 -4.60 -11.23
CA GLU A 64 16.69 -3.21 -11.70
C GLU A 64 15.54 -2.45 -11.05
N ILE A 65 14.38 -3.10 -10.85
CA ILE A 65 13.28 -2.53 -10.08
C ILE A 65 13.74 -2.16 -8.67
N LYS A 66 14.50 -3.05 -8.00
CA LYS A 66 15.05 -2.77 -6.66
C LYS A 66 16.02 -1.59 -6.69
N GLN A 67 16.84 -1.46 -7.73
CA GLN A 67 17.77 -0.34 -7.88
C GLN A 67 17.02 0.98 -8.12
N LEU A 68 15.98 0.96 -8.96
CA LEU A 68 15.11 2.12 -9.21
C LEU A 68 14.40 2.57 -7.93
N ILE A 69 13.84 1.64 -7.15
CA ILE A 69 13.22 1.99 -5.86
C ILE A 69 14.25 2.63 -4.92
N LYS A 70 15.47 2.10 -4.88
CA LYS A 70 16.57 2.66 -4.05
C LYS A 70 17.04 4.04 -4.52
N SER A 71 16.94 4.35 -5.80
CA SER A 71 17.34 5.68 -6.33
C SER A 71 16.27 6.74 -6.12
N ARG A 72 15.03 6.36 -5.80
CA ARG A 72 13.91 7.28 -5.60
C ARG A 72 13.81 7.75 -4.15
N ALA A 73 13.43 9.01 -3.98
CA ALA A 73 13.19 9.57 -2.67
C ALA A 73 11.98 8.89 -2.01
N LYS A 74 12.21 8.33 -0.82
CA LYS A 74 11.14 7.80 0.04
C LYS A 74 10.36 8.95 0.66
N ARG A 75 9.05 8.99 0.44
CA ARG A 75 8.14 9.97 1.06
C ARG A 75 7.34 9.29 2.17
N PHE A 76 7.32 9.90 3.35
CA PHE A 76 6.54 9.42 4.48
C PHE A 76 5.22 10.18 4.57
N TYR A 77 4.12 9.43 4.64
CA TYR A 77 2.77 9.96 4.83
C TYR A 77 2.27 9.51 6.21
N PRO A 78 2.18 10.43 7.19
CA PRO A 78 1.69 10.10 8.52
C PRO A 78 0.21 9.75 8.47
N TYR A 79 -0.19 8.78 9.29
CA TYR A 79 -1.60 8.49 9.55
C TYR A 79 -2.08 9.27 10.77
N GLN A 80 -3.39 9.52 10.78
CA GLN A 80 -4.10 10.01 11.96
C GLN A 80 -5.24 9.03 12.27
N VAL A 81 -5.44 8.72 13.55
CA VAL A 81 -6.55 7.87 14.00
C VAL A 81 -7.88 8.44 13.51
N GLY A 82 -8.74 7.59 12.95
CA GLY A 82 -10.02 7.95 12.36
C GLY A 82 -9.95 8.39 10.90
N GLN A 83 -8.75 8.54 10.31
CA GLN A 83 -8.62 8.87 8.89
C GLN A 83 -8.52 7.62 8.02
N LEU A 84 -9.31 7.62 6.94
CA LEU A 84 -9.20 6.68 5.83
C LEU A 84 -8.26 7.27 4.78
N ILE A 85 -7.13 6.60 4.57
CA ILE A 85 -6.18 6.93 3.51
C ILE A 85 -6.45 6.01 2.33
N ILE A 86 -6.54 6.58 1.13
CA ILE A 86 -6.70 5.86 -0.14
C ILE A 86 -5.55 6.25 -1.06
N HIS A 87 -4.91 5.26 -1.68
CA HIS A 87 -3.87 5.48 -2.69
C HIS A 87 -3.97 4.42 -3.79
N SER A 88 -3.23 4.60 -4.89
CA SER A 88 -3.16 3.59 -5.93
C SER A 88 -2.41 2.35 -5.44
N GLY A 89 -3.00 1.17 -5.62
CA GLY A 89 -2.34 -0.11 -5.29
C GLY A 89 -1.13 -0.40 -6.17
N HIS A 90 -0.99 0.27 -7.32
CA HIS A 90 0.20 0.14 -8.17
C HIS A 90 1.37 1.04 -7.74
N THR A 91 1.15 1.98 -6.83
CA THR A 91 2.22 2.79 -6.25
C THR A 91 3.09 1.91 -5.35
N ILE A 92 4.43 1.99 -5.49
CA ILE A 92 5.34 1.27 -4.59
C ILE A 92 5.24 1.85 -3.19
N HIS A 93 4.92 1.01 -2.22
CA HIS A 93 4.71 1.45 -0.85
C HIS A 93 5.10 0.39 0.18
N GLN A 94 5.10 0.81 1.44
CA GLN A 94 5.42 -0.01 2.59
C GLN A 94 4.78 0.61 3.84
N ALA A 95 4.15 -0.20 4.70
CA ALA A 95 3.79 0.26 6.04
C ALA A 95 5.06 0.78 6.75
N ALA A 96 5.06 2.05 7.15
CA ALA A 96 6.25 2.66 7.71
C ALA A 96 6.61 1.98 9.05
N PRO A 97 7.90 1.68 9.30
CA PRO A 97 8.34 1.17 10.60
C PRO A 97 7.94 2.13 11.72
N GLY A 98 7.65 1.58 12.90
CA GLY A 98 7.42 2.37 14.10
C GLY A 98 8.69 3.14 14.50
N LYS A 99 8.51 4.19 15.30
CA LYS A 99 9.60 4.98 15.87
C LYS A 99 9.45 5.01 17.38
N ASN A 100 10.53 4.75 18.12
CA ASN A 100 10.56 4.82 19.59
C ASN A 100 9.41 4.05 20.25
N LEU A 101 9.17 2.82 19.79
CA LEU A 101 8.02 2.03 20.23
C LEU A 101 8.11 1.71 21.72
N GLN A 102 7.01 1.93 22.41
CA GLN A 102 6.83 1.62 23.83
C GLN A 102 6.16 0.25 24.00
N PRO A 103 6.29 -0.40 25.17
CA PRO A 103 5.67 -1.71 25.41
C PRO A 103 4.15 -1.76 25.25
N ASP A 104 3.48 -0.61 25.38
CA ASP A 104 2.03 -0.44 25.24
C ASP A 104 1.59 0.16 23.89
N ASP A 105 2.52 0.33 22.94
CA ASP A 105 2.18 0.81 21.61
C ASP A 105 1.50 -0.27 20.77
N GLU A 106 0.47 0.14 20.04
CA GLU A 106 -0.23 -0.70 19.07
C GLU A 106 -0.42 0.02 17.74
N ARG A 107 -0.45 -0.74 16.64
CA ARG A 107 -0.86 -0.24 15.33
C ARG A 107 -2.00 -1.10 14.83
N ILE A 108 -3.23 -0.62 15.01
CA ILE A 108 -4.44 -1.29 14.56
C ILE A 108 -4.99 -0.53 13.36
N THR A 109 -5.14 -1.23 12.25
CA THR A 109 -5.67 -0.66 11.00
C THR A 109 -6.69 -1.59 10.38
N LEU A 110 -7.76 -1.02 9.83
CA LEU A 110 -8.62 -1.72 8.86
C LEU A 110 -8.08 -1.42 7.46
N GLN A 111 -7.74 -2.46 6.72
CA GLN A 111 -7.13 -2.35 5.40
C GLN A 111 -7.87 -3.21 4.39
N GLY A 112 -7.77 -2.84 3.13
CA GLY A 112 -8.28 -3.62 2.03
C GLY A 112 -7.98 -2.92 0.71
N HIS A 113 -8.53 -3.48 -0.34
CA HIS A 113 -8.28 -3.06 -1.71
C HIS A 113 -9.59 -2.90 -2.46
N GLY A 114 -9.55 -2.20 -3.58
CA GLY A 114 -10.70 -2.01 -4.44
C GLY A 114 -10.30 -2.00 -5.91
N ILE A 115 -11.18 -2.55 -6.74
CA ILE A 115 -11.12 -2.45 -8.20
C ILE A 115 -12.48 -1.94 -8.68
N PHE A 116 -12.48 -1.01 -9.64
CA PHE A 116 -13.71 -0.53 -10.24
C PHE A 116 -14.19 -1.54 -11.30
N SER A 117 -15.40 -2.07 -11.14
CA SER A 117 -15.98 -3.08 -12.01
C SER A 117 -17.48 -2.90 -12.14
N GLN A 118 -17.98 -2.95 -13.39
CA GLN A 118 -19.41 -2.83 -13.69
C GLN A 118 -20.06 -1.58 -13.04
N GLY A 119 -19.36 -0.44 -13.10
CA GLY A 119 -19.88 0.84 -12.58
C GLY A 119 -19.82 1.00 -11.05
N SER A 120 -19.17 0.10 -10.31
CA SER A 120 -19.06 0.17 -8.84
C SER A 120 -17.68 -0.26 -8.34
N TRP A 121 -17.31 0.20 -7.13
CA TRP A 121 -16.12 -0.31 -6.45
C TRP A 121 -16.40 -1.68 -5.85
N ARG A 122 -15.60 -2.68 -6.23
CA ARG A 122 -15.58 -4.00 -5.61
C ARG A 122 -14.43 -4.05 -4.61
N LEU A 123 -14.76 -4.09 -3.33
CA LEU A 123 -13.78 -4.14 -2.25
C LEU A 123 -13.44 -5.59 -1.90
N TYR A 124 -12.17 -5.87 -1.64
CA TYR A 124 -11.67 -7.19 -1.26
C TYR A 124 -10.49 -7.05 -0.30
N TRP A 125 -10.14 -8.13 0.40
CA TRP A 125 -9.08 -8.17 1.42
C TRP A 125 -8.26 -9.46 1.32
#